data_AF-A0A2R7T5I9-F1
#
_entry.id   AF-A0A2R7T5I9-F1
#
_cell.length_a   1.000
_cell.length_b   1.000
_cell.length_c   1.000
_cell.angle_alpha   90.00
_cell.angle_beta   90.00
_cell.angle_gamma   90.00
#
_symmetry.space_group_name_H-M   'P 1'
#
loop_
_entity.id
_entity.type
_entity.pdbx_description
1 polymer ?
#
loop_
_entity_poly.entity_id
_entity_poly.type
_entity_poly.pdbx_seq_one_letter_code
_entity_poly.pdbx_strand_id
1 'polypeptide(L)'
;MLVLAPLAARAQLISGAQMNVFTTAVIAGQAAAPLPEAGPTAKAIQTLKSMSHDDGPIYIEAKLVTRFVQQPKCGRLAFQVTQPSSGKSWPQLGGQMNICEDGTPPKQVCKADPTKLVTAEIRCPDLSAPQNTPEVDRAIQTALAGGQQTGAQISQQLLNQKKAAK
;
A
#
# COMPACT_ATOMS: atom_id res chain seq x y z
N MET A 1 3.24 46.63 -0.49
CA MET A 1 4.18 45.52 -0.77
C MET A 1 3.55 44.24 -0.26
N LEU A 2 3.17 43.33 -1.16
CA LEU A 2 2.58 42.03 -0.84
C LEU A 2 3.66 41.08 -0.31
N VAL A 3 3.42 40.46 0.84
CA VAL A 3 4.24 39.39 1.41
C VAL A 3 3.84 38.08 0.75
N LEU A 4 4.70 37.54 -0.10
CA LEU A 4 4.57 36.19 -0.65
C LEU A 4 5.26 35.19 0.30
N ALA A 5 4.48 34.51 1.13
CA ALA A 5 4.95 33.32 1.83
C ALA A 5 4.92 32.11 0.88
N PRO A 6 5.98 31.31 0.77
CA PRO A 6 5.95 30.09 -0.03
C PRO A 6 5.07 29.03 0.64
N LEU A 7 4.15 28.46 -0.14
CA LEU A 7 3.39 27.26 0.20
C LEU A 7 4.38 26.11 0.47
N ALA A 8 4.60 25.83 1.75
CA ALA A 8 5.29 24.62 2.18
C ALA A 8 4.46 23.40 1.77
N ALA A 9 5.01 22.57 0.87
CA ALA A 9 4.52 21.25 0.58
C ALA A 9 4.56 20.41 1.88
N ARG A 10 3.39 20.20 2.49
CA ARG A 10 3.23 19.21 3.55
C ARG A 10 3.25 17.82 2.92
N ALA A 11 4.45 17.27 2.72
CA ALA A 11 4.63 15.83 2.66
C ALA A 11 4.28 15.30 4.06
N GLN A 12 3.05 14.81 4.22
CA GLN A 12 2.66 14.10 5.43
C GLN A 12 3.51 12.84 5.50
N LEU A 13 4.48 12.85 6.42
CA LEU A 13 5.27 11.70 6.85
C LEU A 13 4.30 10.58 7.22
N ILE A 14 4.13 9.63 6.31
CA ILE A 14 3.62 8.30 6.62
C ILE A 14 4.62 7.75 7.65
N SER A 15 4.17 7.53 8.88
CA SER A 15 5.00 7.11 10.00
C SER A 15 5.94 5.97 9.59
N GLY A 16 7.23 6.06 9.95
CA GLY A 16 8.24 5.07 9.56
C GLY A 16 7.90 3.62 9.95
N ALA A 17 7.07 3.44 10.98
CA ALA A 17 6.52 2.13 11.38
C ALA A 17 5.56 1.54 10.32
N GLN A 18 4.79 2.38 9.62
CA GLN A 18 3.87 1.94 8.57
C GLN A 18 4.62 1.62 7.28
N MET A 19 5.63 2.40 6.92
CA MET A 19 6.49 2.08 5.77
C MET A 19 7.17 0.71 5.94
N ASN A 20 7.56 0.37 7.17
CA ASN A 20 8.14 -0.93 7.49
C ASN A 20 7.15 -2.10 7.27
N VAL A 21 5.85 -1.94 7.61
CA VAL A 21 4.89 -3.03 7.37
C VAL A 21 4.76 -3.35 5.87
N PHE A 22 4.81 -2.34 5.00
CA PHE A 22 4.66 -2.55 3.57
C PHE A 22 5.91 -3.17 2.95
N THR A 23 7.10 -2.65 3.24
CA THR A 23 8.35 -3.22 2.72
C THR A 23 8.58 -4.63 3.26
N THR A 24 8.26 -4.89 4.53
CA THR A 24 8.30 -6.25 5.10
C THR A 24 7.31 -7.18 4.38
N ALA A 25 6.10 -6.72 4.07
CA ALA A 25 5.14 -7.53 3.31
C ALA A 25 5.61 -7.81 1.88
N VAL A 26 6.35 -6.89 1.23
CA VAL A 26 6.99 -7.18 -0.06
C VAL A 26 8.04 -8.27 0.11
N ILE A 27 8.88 -8.23 1.14
CA ILE A 27 9.97 -9.20 1.34
C ILE A 27 9.40 -10.58 1.74
N ALA A 28 8.62 -10.62 2.82
CA ALA A 28 8.16 -11.84 3.47
C ALA A 28 6.81 -12.36 2.95
N GLY A 29 6.17 -11.63 2.03
CA GLY A 29 4.85 -11.97 1.47
C GLY A 29 3.67 -11.48 2.31
N GLN A 30 3.86 -11.22 3.60
CA GLN A 30 2.86 -10.60 4.48
C GLN A 30 3.52 -9.95 5.70
N ALA A 31 2.87 -8.97 6.29
CA ALA A 31 3.28 -8.35 7.55
C ALA A 31 2.08 -7.71 8.25
N ALA A 32 2.18 -7.52 9.56
CA ALA A 32 1.20 -6.79 10.34
C ALA A 32 1.91 -5.97 11.42
N ALA A 33 1.40 -4.78 11.71
CA ALA A 33 1.90 -3.93 12.77
C ALA A 33 0.76 -3.16 13.44
N PRO A 34 0.82 -2.90 14.75
CA PRO A 34 -0.15 -2.04 15.41
C PRO A 34 -0.03 -0.61 14.86
N LEU A 35 -1.18 0.03 14.63
CA LEU A 35 -1.23 1.45 14.34
C LEU A 35 -0.84 2.24 15.59
N PRO A 36 -0.02 3.31 15.46
CA PRO A 36 0.40 4.08 16.59
C PRO A 36 -0.79 4.81 17.22
N GLU A 37 -1.00 4.60 18.53
CA GLU A 37 -2.11 5.21 19.28
C GLU A 37 -1.93 6.72 19.49
N ALA A 38 -0.74 7.25 19.20
CA ALA A 38 -0.42 8.66 19.20
C ALA A 38 -0.25 9.20 17.78
N GLY A 39 -0.40 10.52 17.63
CA GLY A 39 -0.17 11.21 16.36
C GLY A 39 -1.39 11.22 15.43
N PRO A 40 -1.19 11.34 14.11
CA PRO A 40 -2.26 11.64 13.16
C PRO A 40 -3.40 10.60 13.11
N THR A 41 -3.12 9.35 13.49
CA THR A 41 -4.08 8.24 13.46
C THR A 41 -4.85 8.05 14.77
N ALA A 42 -4.49 8.75 15.85
CA ALA A 42 -5.02 8.52 17.19
C ALA A 42 -6.56 8.60 17.26
N LYS A 43 -7.15 9.64 16.64
CA LYS A 43 -8.62 9.81 16.61
C LYS A 43 -9.33 8.70 15.84
N ALA A 44 -8.73 8.25 14.74
CA ALA A 44 -9.28 7.13 13.96
C ALA A 44 -9.25 5.85 14.79
N ILE A 45 -8.13 5.55 15.46
CA ILE A 45 -7.98 4.38 16.34
C ILE A 45 -9.03 4.41 17.46
N GLN A 46 -9.21 5.54 18.15
CA GLN A 46 -10.24 5.68 19.19
C GLN A 46 -11.64 5.44 18.65
N THR A 47 -11.94 5.96 17.45
CA THR A 47 -13.24 5.73 16.79
C THR A 47 -13.47 4.25 16.52
N LEU A 48 -12.46 3.55 15.98
CA LEU A 48 -12.56 2.12 15.69
C LEU A 48 -12.74 1.27 16.94
N LYS A 49 -11.98 1.56 18.02
CA LYS A 49 -12.14 0.91 19.33
C LYS A 49 -13.53 1.13 19.92
N SER A 50 -14.07 2.35 19.81
CA SER A 50 -15.42 2.65 20.26
C SER A 50 -16.48 1.90 19.45
N MET A 51 -16.33 1.80 18.13
CA MET A 51 -17.25 1.07 17.25
C MET A 51 -17.22 -0.45 17.48
N SER A 52 -16.08 -1.01 17.87
CA SER A 52 -15.93 -2.43 18.16
C SER A 52 -16.24 -2.80 19.60
N HIS A 53 -16.37 -1.81 20.50
CA HIS A 53 -16.45 -1.99 21.95
C HIS A 53 -15.26 -2.78 22.54
N ASP A 54 -14.08 -2.60 21.96
CA ASP A 54 -12.86 -3.32 22.34
C ASP A 54 -11.66 -2.36 22.32
N ASP A 55 -10.92 -2.31 23.44
CA ASP A 55 -9.76 -1.42 23.61
C ASP A 55 -8.44 -2.00 23.08
N GLY A 56 -8.48 -3.20 22.51
CA GLY A 56 -7.32 -3.89 21.96
C GLY A 56 -6.71 -3.17 20.77
N PRO A 57 -5.44 -3.48 20.46
CA PRO A 57 -4.68 -2.80 19.41
C PRO A 57 -5.33 -2.94 18.03
N ILE A 58 -5.40 -1.82 17.31
CA ILE A 58 -5.78 -1.79 15.89
C ILE A 58 -4.53 -2.02 15.06
N TYR A 59 -4.57 -2.94 14.12
CA TYR A 59 -3.47 -3.29 13.24
C TYR A 59 -3.69 -2.78 11.82
N ILE A 60 -2.58 -2.52 11.14
CA ILE A 60 -2.51 -2.56 9.68
C ILE A 60 -1.88 -3.90 9.27
N GLU A 61 -2.57 -4.63 8.41
CA GLU A 61 -2.10 -5.88 7.81
C GLU A 61 -1.85 -5.66 6.34
N ALA A 62 -0.69 -6.07 5.83
CA ALA A 62 -0.32 -5.97 4.43
C ALA A 62 0.10 -7.34 3.88
N LYS A 63 -0.19 -7.57 2.61
CA LYS A 63 0.08 -8.83 1.92
C LYS A 63 0.47 -8.60 0.47
N LEU A 64 1.48 -9.35 0.03
CA LEU A 64 1.85 -9.43 -1.37
C LEU A 64 0.77 -10.17 -2.16
N VAL A 65 0.20 -9.48 -3.13
CA VAL A 65 -0.78 -10.01 -4.09
C VAL A 65 -0.06 -10.54 -5.32
N THR A 66 0.95 -9.82 -5.80
CA THR A 66 1.68 -10.21 -7.02
C THR A 66 3.10 -9.69 -6.95
N ARG A 67 4.06 -10.58 -7.24
CA ARG A 67 5.46 -10.24 -7.46
C ARG A 67 5.66 -9.80 -8.91
N PHE A 68 6.38 -8.71 -9.14
CA PHE A 68 6.74 -8.28 -10.50
C PHE A 68 7.94 -9.07 -11.03
N VAL A 69 7.90 -9.45 -12.30
CA VAL A 69 8.89 -10.33 -12.93
C VAL A 69 10.08 -9.51 -13.41
N GLN A 70 9.85 -8.36 -14.03
CA GLN A 70 10.94 -7.48 -14.49
C GLN A 70 11.60 -6.75 -13.32
N GLN A 71 10.88 -6.62 -12.20
CA GLN A 71 11.32 -5.93 -11.00
C GLN A 71 11.09 -6.83 -9.77
N PRO A 72 11.89 -7.89 -9.56
CA PRO A 72 11.65 -8.91 -8.53
C PRO A 72 11.74 -8.40 -7.09
N LYS A 73 12.32 -7.21 -6.88
CA LYS A 73 12.30 -6.52 -5.58
C LYS A 73 11.05 -5.66 -5.38
N CYS A 74 10.07 -5.78 -6.27
CA CYS A 74 8.86 -4.97 -6.25
C CYS A 74 7.62 -5.85 -6.40
N GLY A 75 6.49 -5.34 -5.94
CA GLY A 75 5.23 -6.05 -6.06
C GLY A 75 4.00 -5.20 -5.77
N ARG A 76 2.85 -5.80 -6.06
CA ARG A 76 1.53 -5.32 -5.68
C ARG A 76 1.22 -5.83 -4.28
N LEU A 77 0.94 -4.92 -3.35
CA LEU A 77 0.40 -5.23 -2.03
C LEU A 77 -1.08 -4.91 -1.95
N ALA A 78 -1.79 -5.67 -1.12
CA ALA A 78 -3.08 -5.31 -0.55
C ALA A 78 -2.90 -5.11 0.95
N PHE A 79 -3.59 -4.14 1.54
CA PHE A 79 -3.56 -3.92 2.98
C PHE A 79 -4.95 -3.59 3.51
N GLN A 80 -5.15 -3.82 4.81
CA GLN A 80 -6.39 -3.56 5.51
C GLN A 80 -6.15 -3.21 6.97
N VAL A 81 -7.16 -2.63 7.61
CA VAL A 81 -7.16 -2.34 9.04
C VAL A 81 -7.96 -3.43 9.77
N THR A 82 -7.41 -3.97 10.85
CA THR A 82 -8.04 -5.05 11.64
C THR A 82 -7.92 -4.77 13.13
N GLN A 83 -8.79 -5.39 13.91
CA GLN A 83 -8.64 -5.49 15.36
C GLN A 83 -8.81 -6.97 15.73
N PRO A 84 -7.69 -7.71 15.86
CA PRO A 84 -7.74 -9.15 16.12
C PRO A 84 -8.49 -9.53 17.40
N SER A 85 -8.42 -8.72 18.46
CA SER A 85 -9.09 -8.98 19.74
C SER A 85 -10.61 -9.08 19.61
N SER A 86 -11.21 -8.21 18.80
CA SER A 86 -12.66 -8.19 18.54
C SER A 86 -13.07 -8.97 17.28
N GLY A 87 -12.10 -9.50 16.53
CA GLY A 87 -12.32 -10.14 15.23
C GLY A 87 -12.83 -9.19 14.13
N LYS A 88 -12.78 -7.87 14.36
CA LYS A 88 -13.25 -6.86 13.39
C LYS A 88 -12.20 -6.58 12.31
N SER A 89 -12.70 -6.26 11.12
CA SER A 89 -11.90 -5.66 10.05
C SER A 89 -12.64 -4.47 9.46
N TRP A 90 -11.89 -3.44 9.07
CA TRP A 90 -12.37 -2.25 8.39
C TRP A 90 -11.81 -2.22 6.97
N PRO A 91 -12.40 -3.03 6.11
CA PRO A 91 -11.94 -3.21 4.76
C PRO A 91 -11.89 -1.94 3.89
N GLN A 92 -12.82 -1.03 4.15
CA GLN A 92 -12.94 0.28 3.51
C GLN A 92 -11.80 1.23 3.88
N LEU A 93 -11.04 0.91 4.94
CA LEU A 93 -9.82 1.63 5.33
C LEU A 93 -8.56 0.95 4.77
N GLY A 94 -8.75 -0.15 4.02
CA GLY A 94 -7.70 -0.82 3.28
C GLY A 94 -7.51 -0.27 1.88
N GLY A 95 -6.58 -0.87 1.16
CA GLY A 95 -6.28 -0.48 -0.21
C GLY A 95 -5.27 -1.40 -0.85
N GLN A 96 -4.77 -0.97 -2.01
CA GLN A 96 -3.70 -1.65 -2.72
C GLN A 96 -2.68 -0.65 -3.22
N MET A 97 -1.43 -1.07 -3.32
CA MET A 97 -0.36 -0.24 -3.84
C MET A 97 0.74 -1.06 -4.47
N ASN A 98 1.55 -0.41 -5.30
CA ASN A 98 2.77 -1.00 -5.87
C ASN A 98 3.97 -0.43 -5.11
N ILE A 99 4.84 -1.28 -4.60
CA ILE A 99 5.99 -0.85 -3.78
C ILE A 99 7.14 -1.84 -3.91
N CYS A 100 8.36 -1.34 -3.75
CA CYS A 100 9.60 -2.10 -3.73
C CYS A 100 10.10 -2.36 -2.30
N GLU A 101 11.05 -3.28 -2.16
CA GLU A 101 11.66 -3.64 -0.87
C GLU A 101 12.31 -2.44 -0.15
N ASP A 102 12.74 -1.44 -0.90
CA ASP A 102 13.33 -0.18 -0.39
C ASP A 102 12.27 0.90 -0.09
N GLY A 103 10.99 0.61 -0.29
CA GLY A 103 9.87 1.54 -0.06
C GLY A 103 9.58 2.47 -1.22
N THR A 104 10.35 2.42 -2.31
CA THR A 104 10.12 3.23 -3.50
C THR A 104 9.02 2.62 -4.40
N PRO A 105 8.37 3.40 -5.27
CA PRO A 105 7.51 2.84 -6.31
C PRO A 105 8.35 2.06 -7.34
N PRO A 106 7.75 1.07 -8.05
CA PRO A 106 8.42 0.40 -9.15
C PRO A 106 8.87 1.41 -10.22
N LYS A 107 10.00 1.10 -10.86
CA LYS A 107 10.46 1.84 -12.02
C LYS A 107 9.46 1.75 -13.17
N GLN A 108 9.54 2.75 -14.00
CA GLN A 108 8.71 2.98 -15.17
C GLN A 108 9.54 2.79 -16.45
N VAL A 109 8.91 2.92 -17.61
CA VAL A 109 9.54 2.79 -18.93
C VAL A 109 9.20 3.99 -19.80
N CYS A 110 10.08 4.28 -20.76
CA CYS A 110 9.79 5.24 -21.81
C CYS A 110 9.09 4.55 -22.97
N LYS A 111 8.12 5.22 -23.60
CA LYS A 111 7.37 4.65 -24.74
C LYS A 111 8.30 4.21 -25.87
N ALA A 112 9.33 5.00 -26.16
CA ALA A 112 10.32 4.72 -27.20
C ALA A 112 11.26 3.55 -26.87
N ASP A 113 11.41 3.19 -25.60
CA ASP A 113 12.24 2.06 -25.16
C ASP A 113 11.60 1.37 -23.94
N PRO A 114 10.70 0.40 -24.18
CA PRO A 114 9.98 -0.31 -23.13
C PRO A 114 10.85 -1.28 -22.32
N THR A 115 12.13 -1.44 -22.69
CA THR A 115 13.05 -2.37 -22.01
C THR A 115 13.88 -1.68 -20.93
N LYS A 116 13.98 -0.35 -20.99
CA LYS A 116 14.78 0.45 -20.06
C LYS A 116 13.94 0.96 -18.90
N LEU A 117 14.25 0.45 -17.72
CA LEU A 117 13.64 0.91 -16.47
C LEU A 117 14.23 2.25 -16.00
N VAL A 118 13.37 3.23 -15.77
CA VAL A 118 13.68 4.58 -15.32
C VAL A 118 12.84 4.96 -14.09
N THR A 119 13.29 5.94 -13.32
CA THR A 119 12.48 6.50 -12.22
C THR A 119 11.45 7.49 -12.76
N ALA A 120 10.42 7.81 -11.98
CA ALA A 120 9.33 8.67 -12.42
C ALA A 120 9.76 10.13 -12.69
N GLU A 121 10.90 10.56 -12.15
CA GLU A 121 11.44 11.91 -12.30
C GLU A 121 12.16 12.12 -13.64
N ILE A 122 12.58 11.04 -14.31
CA ILE A 122 13.29 11.13 -15.59
C ILE A 122 12.32 11.56 -16.69
N ARG A 123 12.78 12.41 -17.62
CA ARG A 123 12.08 12.68 -18.88
C ARG A 123 12.57 11.73 -19.96
N CYS A 124 11.63 11.19 -20.72
CA CYS A 124 11.94 10.33 -21.85
C CYS A 124 12.61 11.14 -22.98
N PRO A 125 13.31 10.49 -23.93
CA PRO A 125 13.97 11.19 -25.04
C PRO A 125 13.02 12.02 -25.91
N ASP A 126 11.74 11.66 -25.94
CA ASP A 126 10.63 12.38 -26.60
C ASP A 126 9.98 13.44 -25.70
N LEU A 127 10.60 13.76 -24.56
CA LEU A 127 10.14 14.68 -23.51
C LEU A 127 8.86 14.24 -22.78
N SER A 128 8.36 13.03 -23.02
CA SER A 128 7.20 12.52 -22.30
C SER A 128 7.54 12.15 -20.85
N ALA A 129 6.49 12.05 -20.03
CA ALA A 129 6.61 11.35 -18.75
C ALA A 129 6.77 9.83 -19.01
N PRO A 130 7.55 9.13 -18.18
CA PRO A 130 7.64 7.69 -18.21
C PRO A 130 6.32 7.06 -17.76
N GLN A 131 6.08 5.84 -18.21
CA GLN A 131 4.83 5.10 -18.05
C GLN A 131 5.07 3.83 -17.24
N ASN A 132 4.03 3.30 -16.61
CA ASN A 132 4.12 2.01 -15.93
C ASN A 132 4.63 0.91 -16.87
N THR A 133 5.33 -0.07 -16.32
CA THR A 133 5.63 -1.30 -17.06
C THR A 133 4.34 -2.08 -17.33
N PRO A 134 4.30 -2.94 -18.36
CA PRO A 134 3.12 -3.77 -18.66
C PRO A 134 2.67 -4.66 -17.49
N GLU A 135 3.59 -5.12 -16.65
CA GLU A 135 3.27 -5.91 -15.44
C GLU A 135 2.59 -5.07 -14.35
N VAL A 136 3.02 -3.83 -14.17
CA VAL A 136 2.43 -2.88 -13.22
C VAL A 136 1.04 -2.47 -13.69
N ASP A 137 0.89 -2.16 -14.99
CA ASP A 137 -0.43 -1.84 -15.56
C ASP A 137 -1.38 -3.02 -15.46
N ARG A 138 -0.93 -4.24 -15.77
CA ARG A 138 -1.76 -5.45 -15.60
C ARG A 138 -2.20 -5.64 -14.16
N ALA A 139 -1.32 -5.42 -13.19
CA ALA A 139 -1.68 -5.54 -11.77
C ALA A 139 -2.71 -4.48 -11.36
N ILE A 140 -2.59 -3.24 -11.86
CA ILE A 140 -3.59 -2.18 -11.64
C ILE A 140 -4.92 -2.56 -12.27
N GLN A 141 -4.93 -2.99 -13.53
CA GLN A 141 -6.16 -3.40 -14.23
C GLN A 141 -6.84 -4.59 -13.55
N THR A 142 -6.06 -5.57 -13.09
CA THR A 142 -6.59 -6.71 -12.32
C THR A 142 -7.25 -6.24 -11.02
N ALA A 143 -6.63 -5.28 -10.33
CA ALA A 143 -7.22 -4.69 -9.13
C ALA A 143 -8.52 -3.92 -9.42
N LEU A 144 -8.56 -3.16 -10.51
CA LEU A 144 -9.75 -2.40 -10.94
C LEU A 144 -10.89 -3.32 -11.38
N ALA A 145 -10.59 -4.33 -12.21
CA ALA A 145 -11.56 -5.34 -12.67
C ALA A 145 -12.12 -6.17 -11.51
N GLY A 146 -11.30 -6.42 -10.47
CA GLY A 146 -11.73 -7.02 -9.21
C GLY A 146 -12.54 -6.07 -8.30
N GLY A 147 -12.89 -4.87 -8.75
CA GLY A 147 -13.69 -3.89 -8.02
C GLY A 147 -12.92 -3.09 -6.98
N GLN A 148 -11.62 -2.79 -7.22
CA GLN A 148 -10.68 -2.31 -6.20
C GLN A 148 -10.83 -3.14 -4.93
N GLN A 149 -10.56 -4.46 -4.99
CA GLN A 149 -10.92 -5.44 -3.95
C GLN A 149 -11.29 -4.77 -2.63
N THR A 150 -12.59 -4.57 -2.41
CA THR A 150 -13.08 -3.98 -1.17
C THR A 150 -12.41 -4.76 -0.05
N GLY A 151 -11.92 -4.14 1.01
CA GLY A 151 -11.15 -4.93 1.96
C GLY A 151 -11.93 -6.12 2.57
N ALA A 152 -13.25 -6.24 2.33
CA ALA A 152 -14.09 -7.34 2.77
C ALA A 152 -13.71 -8.59 1.96
N GLN A 153 -13.40 -8.39 0.68
CA GLN A 153 -12.78 -9.40 -0.18
C GLN A 153 -11.34 -9.68 0.25
N ILE A 154 -10.56 -8.67 0.66
CA ILE A 154 -9.19 -8.87 1.23
C ILE A 154 -9.27 -9.69 2.52
N SER A 155 -10.17 -9.34 3.43
CA SER A 155 -10.45 -10.05 4.68
C SER A 155 -10.87 -11.49 4.42
N GLN A 156 -11.81 -11.72 3.50
CA GLN A 156 -12.24 -13.07 3.18
C GLN A 156 -11.11 -13.90 2.57
N GLN A 157 -10.26 -13.31 1.73
CA GLN A 157 -9.10 -13.97 1.15
C GLN A 157 -8.04 -14.30 2.20
N LEU A 158 -7.80 -13.40 3.16
CA LEU A 158 -6.91 -13.63 4.30
C LEU A 158 -7.45 -14.73 5.24
N LEU A 159 -8.75 -14.73 5.52
CA LEU A 159 -9.41 -15.74 6.35
C LEU A 159 -9.41 -17.12 5.69
N ASN A 160 -9.72 -17.19 4.39
CA ASN A 160 -9.72 -18.45 3.64
C ASN A 160 -8.32 -19.07 3.54
N GLN A 161 -7.28 -18.24 3.48
CA GLN A 161 -5.90 -18.75 3.40
C GLN A 161 -5.33 -19.15 4.77
N LYS A 162 -5.74 -18.51 5.88
CA LYS A 162 -5.45 -19.01 7.24
C LYS A 162 -6.05 -20.40 7.48
N LYS A 163 -7.19 -20.71 6.85
CA LYS A 163 -7.81 -22.05 6.90
C LYS A 163 -7.08 -23.08 6.04
N ALA A 164 -6.47 -22.67 4.91
CA ALA A 164 -5.73 -23.56 4.02
C ALA A 164 -4.31 -23.89 4.50
N ALA A 165 -3.76 -23.08 5.42
CA ALA A 165 -2.45 -23.28 6.04
C ALA A 165 -2.52 -24.09 7.36
N LYS A 166 -3.66 -24.71 7.64
CA LYS A 166 -3.92 -25.54 8.83
C LYS A 166 -4.31 -26.94 8.40
#